data_AF-A0A1R3HPJ8-F1
#
_entry.id   AF-A0A1R3HPJ8-F1
#
_cell.length_a   1.000
_cell.length_b   1.000
_cell.length_c   1.000
_cell.angle_alpha   90.00
_cell.angle_beta   90.00
_cell.angle_gamma   90.00
#
_symmetry.space_group_name_H-M   'P 1'
#
loop_
_entity.id
_entity.type
_entity.pdbx_description
1 polymer ?
#
loop_
_entity_poly.entity_id
_entity_poly.type
_entity_poly.pdbx_seq_one_letter_code
_entity_poly.pdbx_strand_id
1 'polypeptide(L)'
;MSRNVQAWSLNNETKLEGSIVSRVSMSGTPSDLELLKSSACIFKSQSNRTIPVSPGPKFVRLHFYPISSSSLNISKALFNVSIGSYTLLSASESSYSKGAFDFEYIIKEYCVPVDGNVLNILFTPSLGYSDAYGFVNMIEVVSVPPKLYLGDMQLPLINGHPNQFYSMKSRALETLYRVNVGGPDISAGHDTAGMSRSWSGDKGNLDQNIDPFLLGQISPDCLETFTSIASKCLADKGSDRPSMGEVLCNLELAWKQEQRSFSLVHGRANVCVDGNLPPVIDGQRCLPACNSDRTPGVEFSDIMFPTGR
;
A
#
# COMPACT_ATOMS: atom_id res chain seq x y z
N MET A 1 3.57 -9.20 19.39
CA MET A 1 3.02 -9.55 18.06
C MET A 1 3.53 -10.93 17.68
N SER A 2 2.72 -11.76 17.00
CA SER A 2 3.18 -13.03 16.44
C SER A 2 3.54 -12.86 14.96
N ARG A 3 4.65 -13.47 14.55
CA ARG A 3 5.09 -13.59 13.15
C ARG A 3 5.30 -15.07 12.85
N ASN A 4 4.61 -15.58 11.84
CA ASN A 4 4.78 -16.92 11.32
C ASN A 4 5.35 -16.82 9.91
N VAL A 5 6.46 -17.51 9.65
CA VAL A 5 7.09 -17.56 8.33
C VAL A 5 7.14 -19.02 7.87
N GLN A 6 6.70 -19.26 6.65
CA GLN A 6 6.85 -20.54 5.95
C GLN A 6 7.64 -20.30 4.67
N ALA A 7 8.83 -20.90 4.60
CA ALA A 7 9.70 -20.92 3.42
C ALA A 7 9.93 -22.37 2.99
N TRP A 8 10.51 -22.58 1.81
CA TRP A 8 10.82 -23.92 1.31
C TRP A 8 12.32 -24.05 1.04
N SER A 9 12.84 -25.27 1.00
CA SER A 9 14.21 -25.56 0.57
C SER A 9 14.16 -26.60 -0.54
N LEU A 10 14.90 -26.39 -1.62
CA LEU A 10 15.02 -27.36 -2.70
C LEU A 10 15.95 -28.48 -2.21
N ASN A 11 15.39 -29.61 -1.77
CA ASN A 11 16.20 -30.81 -1.64
C ASN A 11 16.26 -31.49 -3.01
N ASN A 12 17.49 -31.76 -3.47
CA ASN A 12 17.75 -32.48 -4.72
C ASN A 12 16.90 -33.76 -4.80
N GLU A 13 16.36 -33.98 -6.00
CA GLU A 13 15.64 -35.17 -6.46
C GLU A 13 14.16 -35.31 -6.03
N THR A 14 13.30 -35.06 -7.03
CA THR A 14 12.06 -35.80 -7.31
C THR A 14 11.33 -36.41 -6.11
N LYS A 15 10.37 -35.67 -5.55
CA LYS A 15 9.11 -36.29 -5.14
C LYS A 15 7.93 -35.37 -5.45
N LEU A 16 7.32 -35.65 -6.61
CA LEU A 16 5.88 -35.54 -6.75
C LEU A 16 5.26 -36.27 -5.55
N GLU A 17 4.31 -35.62 -4.88
CA GLU A 17 3.67 -36.02 -3.62
C GLU A 17 4.49 -35.74 -2.34
N GLY A 18 3.99 -34.78 -1.57
CA GLY A 18 4.49 -34.44 -0.24
C GLY A 18 5.10 -33.05 -0.19
N SER A 19 4.30 -32.05 0.19
CA SER A 19 4.82 -30.73 0.54
C SER A 19 5.73 -30.82 1.77
N ILE A 20 7.05 -30.78 1.56
CA ILE A 20 8.00 -30.62 2.66
C ILE A 20 7.96 -29.15 3.07
N VAL A 21 7.36 -28.86 4.23
CA VAL A 21 7.36 -27.52 4.84
C VAL A 21 8.62 -27.38 5.67
N SER A 22 9.59 -26.59 5.21
CA SER A 22 10.77 -26.25 6.00
C SER A 22 10.47 -24.99 6.82
N ARG A 23 10.29 -25.07 8.14
CA ARG A 23 10.21 -23.85 8.97
C ARG A 23 11.62 -23.26 9.08
N VAL A 24 11.98 -22.37 8.16
CA VAL A 24 13.28 -21.68 8.21
C VAL A 24 13.13 -20.36 8.97
N SER A 25 13.89 -20.22 10.06
CA SER A 25 14.03 -18.94 10.77
C SER A 25 15.02 -18.09 9.99
N MET A 26 14.52 -17.13 9.21
CA MET A 26 15.36 -16.26 8.38
C MET A 26 16.00 -15.17 9.24
N SER A 27 17.33 -15.09 9.22
CA SER A 27 18.11 -14.08 9.95
C SER A 27 18.41 -12.84 9.10
N GLY A 28 18.09 -12.88 7.81
CA GLY A 28 18.30 -11.78 6.86
C GLY A 28 19.72 -11.73 6.28
N THR A 29 20.45 -12.85 6.31
CA THR A 29 21.79 -12.93 5.71
C THR A 29 21.72 -13.00 4.17
N PRO A 30 22.78 -12.63 3.44
CA PRO A 30 22.84 -12.80 1.98
C PRO A 30 22.57 -14.24 1.52
N SER A 31 22.99 -15.24 2.32
CA SER A 31 22.75 -16.66 2.06
C SER A 31 21.28 -17.06 2.19
N ASP A 32 20.54 -16.43 3.12
CA ASP A 32 19.10 -16.64 3.30
C ASP A 32 18.30 -16.16 2.08
N LEU A 33 18.73 -15.05 1.47
CA LEU A 33 18.09 -14.48 0.28
C LEU A 33 18.33 -15.33 -0.98
N GLU A 34 19.53 -15.86 -1.16
CA GLU A 34 19.86 -16.78 -2.27
C GLU A 34 19.12 -18.12 -2.16
N LEU A 35 18.87 -18.60 -0.94
CA LEU A 35 17.99 -19.75 -0.69
C LEU A 35 16.54 -19.46 -1.08
N LEU A 36 16.02 -18.26 -0.79
CA LEU A 36 14.66 -17.86 -1.18
C LEU A 36 14.48 -17.77 -2.70
N LYS A 37 15.50 -17.24 -3.39
CA LYS A 37 15.52 -17.14 -4.87
C LYS A 37 15.50 -18.51 -5.54
N SER A 38 16.06 -19.53 -4.91
CA SER A 38 16.24 -20.88 -5.49
C SER A 38 15.22 -21.91 -5.00
N SER A 39 14.26 -21.52 -4.15
CA SER A 39 13.26 -22.43 -3.58
C SER A 39 11.83 -21.94 -3.77
N ALA A 40 10.93 -22.85 -4.20
CA ALA A 40 9.49 -22.60 -4.15
C ALA A 40 8.71 -23.89 -3.92
N CYS A 41 7.51 -23.73 -3.37
CA CYS A 41 6.49 -24.76 -3.39
C CYS A 41 5.68 -24.65 -4.68
N ILE A 42 5.52 -25.77 -5.39
CA ILE A 42 4.75 -25.87 -6.63
C ILE A 42 3.46 -26.66 -6.38
N PHE A 43 2.36 -26.17 -6.92
CA PHE A 43 1.03 -26.75 -6.82
C PHE A 43 0.51 -27.11 -8.21
N LYS A 44 0.34 -28.40 -8.49
CA LYS A 44 -0.28 -28.89 -9.75
C LYS A 44 -1.77 -29.17 -9.62
N SER A 45 -2.28 -29.13 -8.39
CA SER A 45 -3.69 -29.29 -8.06
C SER A 45 -4.04 -28.32 -6.93
N GLN A 46 -5.34 -28.08 -6.77
CA GLN A 46 -5.85 -27.23 -5.70
C GLN A 46 -5.31 -27.68 -4.34
N SER A 47 -4.67 -26.77 -3.63
CA SER A 47 -3.92 -27.05 -2.41
C SER A 47 -4.17 -26.00 -1.34
N ASN A 48 -4.46 -26.42 -0.12
CA ASN A 48 -4.71 -25.53 1.01
C ASN A 48 -3.48 -25.49 1.96
N ARG A 49 -3.12 -24.29 2.41
CA ARG A 49 -2.13 -24.04 3.46
C ARG A 49 -2.82 -23.49 4.69
N THR A 50 -2.69 -24.24 5.78
CA THR A 50 -3.32 -23.93 7.05
C THR A 50 -2.26 -23.41 8.02
N ILE A 51 -2.47 -22.19 8.53
CA ILE A 51 -1.55 -21.52 9.45
C ILE A 51 -2.31 -21.17 10.74
N PRO A 52 -1.89 -21.70 11.91
CA PRO A 52 -2.46 -21.29 13.19
C PRO A 52 -2.17 -19.82 13.46
N VAL A 53 -3.21 -19.06 13.82
CA VAL A 53 -3.13 -17.63 14.12
C VAL A 53 -4.04 -17.27 15.27
N SER A 54 -3.84 -16.11 15.89
CA SER A 54 -4.87 -15.53 16.76
C SER A 54 -5.92 -14.82 15.90
N PRO A 55 -7.14 -14.60 16.42
CA PRO A 55 -8.12 -13.73 15.76
C PRO A 55 -7.59 -12.30 15.55
N GLY A 56 -8.25 -11.55 14.68
CA GLY A 56 -7.91 -10.17 14.30
C GLY A 56 -7.19 -10.05 12.95
N PRO A 57 -6.87 -8.82 12.53
CA PRO A 57 -6.27 -8.60 11.22
C PRO A 57 -4.85 -9.18 11.12
N LYS A 58 -4.50 -9.64 9.92
CA LYS A 58 -3.19 -10.21 9.58
C LYS A 58 -2.65 -9.58 8.32
N PHE A 59 -1.37 -9.26 8.33
CA PHE A 59 -0.64 -9.14 7.07
C PHE A 59 -0.34 -10.53 6.55
N VAL A 60 -0.64 -10.75 5.28
CA VAL A 60 -0.26 -11.92 4.51
C VAL A 60 0.62 -11.43 3.38
N ARG A 61 1.89 -11.84 3.39
CA ARG A 61 2.86 -11.52 2.33
C ARG A 61 3.18 -12.78 1.55
N LEU A 62 2.96 -12.70 0.25
CA LEU A 62 3.30 -13.76 -0.69
C LEU A 62 4.52 -13.31 -1.49
N HIS A 63 5.59 -14.08 -1.39
CA HIS A 63 6.85 -13.82 -2.08
C HIS A 63 6.95 -14.71 -3.31
N PHE A 64 7.21 -14.08 -4.45
CA PHE A 64 7.36 -14.73 -5.74
C PHE A 64 8.70 -14.34 -6.35
N TYR A 65 9.58 -15.32 -6.50
CA TYR A 65 10.81 -15.21 -7.27
C TYR A 65 10.61 -16.08 -8.51
N PRO A 66 10.59 -15.50 -9.72
CA PRO A 66 10.43 -16.28 -10.93
C PRO A 66 11.52 -17.34 -11.04
N ILE A 67 11.14 -18.61 -10.97
CA ILE A 67 12.10 -19.70 -11.06
C ILE A 67 12.40 -19.96 -12.53
N SER A 68 13.59 -19.57 -12.96
CA SER A 68 14.20 -19.98 -14.24
C SER A 68 14.81 -21.38 -14.11
N SER A 69 14.04 -22.37 -13.67
CA SER A 69 14.52 -23.76 -13.71
C SER A 69 14.36 -24.31 -15.13
N SER A 70 15.30 -25.16 -15.56
CA SER A 70 15.25 -25.82 -16.87
C SER A 70 13.98 -26.66 -17.12
N SER A 71 13.16 -26.90 -16.08
CA SER A 71 11.99 -27.79 -16.13
C SER A 71 10.64 -27.08 -16.05
N LEU A 72 10.58 -25.79 -15.69
CA LEU A 72 9.32 -25.08 -15.48
C LEU A 72 9.31 -23.75 -16.21
N ASN A 73 8.34 -23.60 -17.12
CA ASN A 73 8.10 -22.35 -17.81
C ASN A 73 7.20 -21.46 -16.95
N ILE A 74 7.65 -20.25 -16.62
CA ILE A 74 6.90 -19.29 -15.81
C ILE A 74 5.59 -18.86 -16.47
N SER A 75 5.49 -18.88 -17.81
CA SER A 75 4.23 -18.56 -18.51
C SER A 75 3.11 -19.57 -18.21
N LYS A 76 3.45 -20.74 -17.68
CA LYS A 76 2.50 -21.77 -17.25
C LYS A 76 2.09 -21.64 -15.78
N ALA A 77 2.63 -20.67 -15.05
CA ALA A 77 2.21 -20.36 -13.69
C ALA A 77 0.86 -19.60 -13.68
N LEU A 78 -0.22 -20.30 -13.99
CA LEU A 78 -1.58 -19.75 -14.08
C LEU A 78 -2.39 -20.25 -12.88
N PHE A 79 -2.65 -19.39 -11.90
CA PHE A 79 -3.27 -19.80 -10.64
C PHE A 79 -3.89 -18.64 -9.87
N ASN A 80 -4.83 -18.98 -8.98
CA ASN A 80 -5.39 -18.05 -8.03
C ASN A 80 -4.90 -18.35 -6.61
N VAL A 81 -4.81 -17.29 -5.79
CA VAL A 81 -4.60 -17.39 -4.34
C VAL A 81 -5.81 -16.80 -3.65
N SER A 82 -6.43 -17.54 -2.73
CA SER A 82 -7.65 -17.13 -2.04
C SER A 82 -7.57 -17.39 -0.54
N ILE A 83 -8.23 -16.53 0.25
CA ILE A 83 -8.43 -16.70 1.69
C ILE A 83 -9.92 -16.50 1.97
N GLY A 84 -10.61 -17.58 2.38
CA GLY A 84 -12.07 -17.54 2.57
C GLY A 84 -12.77 -17.10 1.27
N SER A 85 -13.53 -16.01 1.34
CA SER A 85 -14.22 -15.41 0.19
C SER A 85 -13.38 -14.42 -0.62
N TYR A 86 -12.15 -14.11 -0.19
CA TYR A 86 -11.29 -13.13 -0.85
C TYR A 86 -10.35 -13.83 -1.83
N THR A 87 -10.46 -13.51 -3.11
CA THR A 87 -9.41 -13.79 -4.10
C THR A 87 -8.35 -12.70 -3.98
N LEU A 88 -7.15 -13.05 -3.52
CA LEU A 88 -6.06 -12.09 -3.30
C LEU A 88 -5.26 -11.84 -4.57
N LEU A 89 -4.99 -12.90 -5.33
CA LEU A 89 -4.17 -12.86 -6.53
C LEU A 89 -4.79 -13.76 -7.60
N SER A 90 -4.79 -13.29 -8.84
CA SER A 90 -5.08 -14.09 -10.03
C SER A 90 -3.93 -13.92 -11.02
N ALA A 91 -3.07 -14.93 -11.11
CA ALA A 91 -1.91 -14.92 -12.01
C ALA A 91 -2.32 -15.47 -13.38
N SER A 92 -2.01 -14.71 -14.43
CA SER A 92 -2.29 -15.03 -15.82
C SER A 92 -1.05 -14.79 -16.69
N GLU A 93 -1.11 -15.10 -17.98
CA GLU A 93 0.01 -14.83 -18.90
C GLU A 93 0.42 -13.35 -18.92
N SER A 94 -0.54 -12.43 -18.80
CA SER A 94 -0.24 -10.99 -18.77
C SER A 94 0.49 -10.55 -17.51
N SER A 95 0.37 -11.31 -16.41
CA SER A 95 1.15 -11.08 -15.19
C SER A 95 2.65 -11.19 -15.45
N TYR A 96 3.05 -11.92 -16.50
CA TYR A 96 4.46 -12.18 -16.89
C TYR A 96 4.93 -11.42 -18.12
N SER A 97 4.16 -10.44 -18.59
CA SER A 97 4.56 -9.62 -19.75
C SER A 97 5.84 -8.82 -19.50
N LYS A 98 6.62 -8.60 -20.57
CA LYS A 98 7.92 -7.91 -20.55
C LYS A 98 7.73 -6.49 -20.02
N GLY A 99 8.42 -6.12 -18.94
CA GLY A 99 8.25 -4.86 -18.20
C GLY A 99 7.54 -5.00 -16.84
N ALA A 100 6.73 -6.05 -16.64
CA ALA A 100 6.17 -6.37 -15.31
C ALA A 100 7.19 -7.03 -14.36
N PHE A 101 8.30 -7.52 -14.93
CA PHE A 101 9.40 -8.24 -14.28
C PHE A 101 10.76 -7.54 -14.43
N ASP A 102 10.80 -6.21 -14.46
CA ASP A 102 12.06 -5.48 -14.19
C ASP A 102 12.50 -5.61 -12.71
N PHE A 103 11.70 -6.31 -11.90
CA PHE A 103 12.01 -6.68 -10.51
C PHE A 103 12.46 -8.13 -10.43
N GLU A 104 13.61 -8.36 -9.80
CA GLU A 104 14.18 -9.69 -9.50
C GLU A 104 13.25 -10.54 -8.60
N TYR A 105 12.27 -9.91 -7.95
CA TYR A 105 11.30 -10.54 -7.05
C TYR A 105 10.04 -9.69 -6.85
N ILE A 106 8.91 -10.31 -6.53
CA ILE A 106 7.64 -9.63 -6.25
C ILE A 106 7.15 -10.04 -4.86
N ILE A 107 6.75 -9.05 -4.06
CA ILE A 107 6.06 -9.24 -2.79
C ILE A 107 4.66 -8.66 -2.91
N LYS A 108 3.63 -9.49 -2.70
CA LYS A 108 2.24 -9.04 -2.57
C LYS A 108 1.83 -9.05 -1.10
N GLU A 109 1.55 -7.87 -0.54
CA GLU A 109 1.14 -7.69 0.85
C GLU A 109 -0.37 -7.41 0.94
N TYR A 110 -1.09 -8.24 1.70
CA TYR A 110 -2.51 -8.07 1.97
C TYR A 110 -2.77 -7.92 3.46
N CYS A 111 -3.69 -7.05 3.86
CA CYS A 111 -4.25 -7.02 5.20
C CYS A 111 -5.61 -7.70 5.19
N VAL A 112 -5.74 -8.85 5.86
CA VAL A 112 -6.95 -9.67 5.86
C VAL A 112 -7.55 -9.79 7.26
N PRO A 113 -8.88 -9.63 7.43
CA PRO A 113 -9.55 -9.93 8.68
C PRO A 113 -9.61 -11.45 8.90
N VAL A 114 -9.37 -11.90 10.13
CA VAL A 114 -9.43 -13.33 10.50
C VAL A 114 -10.18 -13.47 11.82
N ASP A 115 -11.35 -14.10 11.79
CA ASP A 115 -12.17 -14.28 12.98
C ASP A 115 -11.77 -15.52 13.80
N GLY A 116 -11.23 -16.54 13.14
CA GLY A 116 -10.85 -17.81 13.75
C GLY A 116 -9.39 -17.88 14.20
N ASN A 117 -9.02 -19.07 14.70
CA ASN A 117 -7.66 -19.37 15.13
C ASN A 117 -6.79 -19.96 14.01
N VAL A 118 -7.29 -19.93 12.78
CA VAL A 118 -6.69 -20.59 11.63
C VAL A 118 -6.88 -19.72 10.40
N LEU A 119 -5.80 -19.53 9.65
CA LEU A 119 -5.80 -18.91 8.34
C LEU A 119 -5.61 -20.00 7.27
N ASN A 120 -6.56 -20.09 6.34
CA ASN A 120 -6.49 -21.01 5.20
C ASN A 120 -6.18 -20.23 3.92
N ILE A 121 -5.06 -20.57 3.29
CA ILE A 121 -4.61 -19.98 2.03
C ILE A 121 -4.74 -21.05 0.95
N LEU A 122 -5.68 -20.85 0.04
CA LEU A 122 -5.98 -21.77 -1.04
C LEU A 122 -5.25 -21.35 -2.31
N PHE A 123 -4.46 -22.27 -2.86
CA PHE A 123 -3.82 -22.14 -4.16
C PHE A 123 -4.57 -23.00 -5.18
N THR A 124 -5.05 -22.39 -6.25
CA THR A 124 -5.87 -23.06 -7.27
C THR A 124 -5.27 -22.82 -8.65
N PRO A 125 -4.49 -23.78 -9.19
CA PRO A 125 -4.04 -23.75 -10.57
C PRO A 125 -5.22 -23.71 -11.55
N SER A 126 -5.02 -23.09 -12.71
CA SER A 126 -6.03 -23.02 -13.76
C SER A 126 -6.37 -24.41 -14.29
N LEU A 127 -7.65 -24.74 -14.35
CA LEU A 127 -8.13 -26.00 -14.93
C LEU A 127 -8.16 -25.97 -16.47
N GLY A 128 -7.98 -24.79 -17.08
CA GLY A 128 -8.02 -24.63 -18.53
C GLY A 128 -6.80 -25.19 -19.26
N TYR A 129 -5.73 -25.50 -18.55
CA TYR A 129 -4.47 -25.96 -19.12
C TYR A 129 -3.90 -27.13 -18.30
N SER A 130 -3.56 -28.23 -18.94
CA SER A 130 -3.07 -29.44 -18.28
C SER A 130 -1.69 -29.28 -17.61
N ASP A 131 -0.91 -28.29 -18.04
CA ASP A 131 0.40 -27.97 -17.51
C ASP A 131 0.42 -26.71 -16.62
N ALA A 132 -0.75 -26.14 -16.31
CA ALA A 132 -0.83 -25.02 -15.39
C ALA A 132 -0.44 -25.43 -13.97
N TYR A 133 0.27 -24.54 -13.29
CA TYR A 133 0.64 -24.71 -11.89
C TYR A 133 0.56 -23.40 -11.12
N GLY A 134 0.47 -23.50 -9.80
CA GLY A 134 0.73 -22.39 -8.88
C GLY A 134 2.08 -22.53 -8.22
N PHE A 135 2.67 -21.43 -7.77
CA PHE A 135 3.88 -21.49 -6.97
C PHE A 135 3.94 -20.36 -5.94
N VAL A 136 4.75 -20.54 -4.91
CA VAL A 136 5.07 -19.51 -3.91
C VAL A 136 6.42 -19.84 -3.28
N ASN A 137 7.27 -18.83 -3.10
CA ASN A 137 8.62 -18.99 -2.53
C ASN A 137 8.62 -18.81 -1.00
N MET A 138 7.78 -17.91 -0.49
CA MET A 138 7.60 -17.71 0.94
C MET A 138 6.23 -17.14 1.26
N ILE A 139 5.66 -17.57 2.38
CA ILE A 139 4.45 -17.00 2.98
C ILE A 139 4.82 -16.43 4.34
N GLU A 140 4.54 -15.16 4.56
CA GLU A 140 4.65 -14.53 5.88
C GLU A 140 3.27 -14.12 6.38
N VAL A 141 2.99 -14.44 7.64
CA VAL A 141 1.78 -14.02 8.33
C VAL A 141 2.16 -13.26 9.59
N VAL A 142 1.77 -11.98 9.65
CA VAL A 142 2.11 -11.08 10.76
C VAL A 142 0.84 -10.53 11.39
N SER A 143 0.74 -10.60 12.72
CA SER A 143 -0.39 -10.04 13.46
C SER A 143 -0.41 -8.51 13.41
N VAL A 144 -1.56 -7.93 13.09
CA VAL A 144 -1.76 -6.48 12.98
C VAL A 144 -2.61 -5.97 14.13
N PRO A 145 -2.28 -4.82 14.75
CA PRO A 145 -3.16 -4.18 15.70
C PRO A 145 -4.52 -3.80 15.06
N PRO A 146 -5.65 -4.05 15.74
CA PRO A 146 -6.98 -3.88 15.16
C PRO A 146 -7.33 -2.44 14.71
N LYS A 147 -6.60 -1.43 15.20
CA LYS A 147 -6.85 -0.01 14.90
C LYS A 147 -5.76 0.65 14.03
N LEU A 148 -4.83 -0.12 13.46
CA LEU A 148 -3.69 0.45 12.76
C LEU A 148 -4.04 1.09 11.42
N TYR A 149 -4.91 0.46 10.63
CA TYR A 149 -5.21 0.92 9.27
C TYR A 149 -6.47 1.75 9.23
N LEU A 150 -7.66 1.18 9.43
CA LEU A 150 -8.90 1.95 9.28
C LEU A 150 -10.02 1.58 10.26
N GLY A 151 -9.79 0.60 11.15
CA GLY A 151 -10.71 0.22 12.23
C GLY A 151 -12.19 0.27 11.81
N ASP A 152 -12.96 1.10 12.52
CA ASP A 152 -14.40 1.29 12.33
C ASP A 152 -14.72 2.59 11.56
N MET A 153 -13.73 3.23 10.92
CA MET A 153 -13.94 4.50 10.25
C MET A 153 -14.81 4.33 9.01
N GLN A 154 -15.85 5.15 8.96
CA GLN A 154 -16.65 5.40 7.78
C GLN A 154 -15.98 6.51 6.98
N LEU A 155 -15.36 6.14 5.85
CA LEU A 155 -14.70 7.10 4.98
C LEU A 155 -15.70 7.67 3.96
N PRO A 156 -15.79 9.01 3.80
CA PRO A 156 -16.54 9.61 2.71
C PRO A 156 -15.83 9.30 1.39
N LEU A 157 -16.61 8.96 0.36
CA LEU A 157 -16.05 8.74 -0.96
C LEU A 157 -15.69 10.09 -1.60
N ILE A 158 -14.40 10.28 -1.91
CA ILE A 158 -13.98 11.41 -2.74
C ILE A 158 -14.60 11.17 -4.13
N ASN A 159 -15.40 12.12 -4.61
CA ASN A 159 -16.21 12.05 -5.85
C ASN A 159 -17.49 11.19 -5.81
N GLY A 160 -17.97 10.75 -4.64
CA GLY A 160 -19.23 9.99 -4.51
C GLY A 160 -20.17 10.60 -3.48
N HIS A 161 -21.48 10.53 -3.76
CA HIS A 161 -22.59 11.11 -3.01
C HIS A 161 -22.37 11.23 -1.48
N PRO A 162 -22.75 12.37 -0.85
CA PRO A 162 -22.42 12.72 0.54
C PRO A 162 -22.90 11.75 1.64
N ASN A 163 -23.64 10.70 1.28
CA ASN A 163 -24.22 9.72 2.20
C ASN A 163 -23.69 8.29 2.00
N GLN A 164 -22.65 8.08 1.18
CA GLN A 164 -22.02 6.76 1.03
C GLN A 164 -20.74 6.67 1.84
N PHE A 165 -20.72 5.70 2.75
CA PHE A 165 -19.58 5.38 3.60
C PHE A 165 -19.15 3.93 3.38
N TYR A 166 -17.84 3.68 3.43
CA TYR A 166 -17.29 2.32 3.36
C TYR A 166 -16.94 1.81 4.75
N SER A 167 -17.42 0.61 5.08
CA SER A 167 -16.95 -0.15 6.24
C SER A 167 -15.75 -1.00 5.87
N MET A 168 -14.66 -0.86 6.63
CA MET A 168 -13.40 -1.55 6.41
C MET A 168 -13.24 -2.83 7.23
N LYS A 169 -14.17 -3.11 8.16
CA LYS A 169 -14.09 -4.24 9.10
C LYS A 169 -13.98 -5.62 8.45
N SER A 170 -14.63 -5.79 7.31
CA SER A 170 -14.78 -7.09 6.65
C SER A 170 -14.22 -7.09 5.23
N ARG A 171 -13.21 -6.26 4.98
CA ARG A 171 -12.56 -6.15 3.67
C ARG A 171 -11.10 -6.55 3.78
N ALA A 172 -10.65 -7.39 2.87
CA ALA A 172 -9.24 -7.57 2.61
C ALA A 172 -8.70 -6.36 1.83
N LEU A 173 -7.50 -5.91 2.16
CA LEU A 173 -6.82 -4.80 1.50
C LEU A 173 -5.52 -5.29 0.88
N GLU A 174 -5.21 -4.85 -0.33
CA GLU A 174 -3.88 -4.98 -0.92
C GLU A 174 -3.10 -3.69 -0.67
N THR A 175 -1.85 -3.83 -0.23
CA THR A 175 -0.95 -2.69 -0.12
C THR A 175 -0.33 -2.43 -1.49
N LEU A 176 -0.69 -1.32 -2.13
CA LEU A 176 -0.10 -0.90 -3.40
C LEU A 176 1.15 -0.04 -3.16
N TYR A 177 1.03 0.94 -2.27
CA TYR A 177 2.10 1.88 -1.95
C TYR A 177 2.23 2.06 -0.44
N ARG A 178 3.45 2.31 0.00
CA ARG A 178 3.79 2.61 1.39
C ARG A 178 4.94 3.60 1.41
N VAL A 179 4.61 4.86 1.65
CA VAL A 179 5.55 5.98 1.50
C VAL A 179 5.83 6.60 2.87
N ASN A 180 7.11 6.88 3.13
CA ASN A 180 7.58 7.67 4.26
C ASN A 180 7.80 9.11 3.79
N VAL A 181 6.75 9.91 3.85
CA VAL A 181 6.74 11.28 3.31
C VAL A 181 7.69 12.19 4.09
N GLY A 182 8.53 12.95 3.38
CA GLY A 182 9.62 13.76 3.93
C GLY A 182 10.79 12.97 4.51
N GLY A 183 10.75 11.63 4.43
CA GLY A 183 11.66 10.75 5.15
C GLY A 183 12.49 9.83 4.23
N PRO A 184 13.54 9.18 4.79
CA PRO A 184 14.31 8.19 4.05
C PRO A 184 13.55 6.88 3.89
N ASP A 185 14.07 5.99 3.05
CA ASP A 185 13.61 4.60 2.97
C ASP A 185 13.74 3.91 4.34
N ILE A 186 12.70 3.19 4.77
CA ILE A 186 12.72 2.36 5.98
C ILE A 186 12.63 0.90 5.55
N SER A 187 13.71 0.14 5.76
CA SER A 187 13.70 -1.29 5.45
C SER A 187 12.86 -2.08 6.46
N ALA A 188 12.35 -3.24 6.05
CA ALA A 188 11.56 -4.13 6.91
C ALA A 188 12.25 -4.52 8.23
N GLY A 189 13.59 -4.53 8.29
CA GLY A 189 14.34 -4.82 9.53
C GLY A 189 14.29 -3.68 10.56
N HIS A 190 14.02 -2.46 10.11
CA HIS A 190 13.98 -1.26 10.95
C HIS A 190 12.55 -0.75 11.22
N ASP A 191 11.53 -1.47 10.76
CA ASP A 191 10.13 -1.11 10.98
C ASP A 191 9.64 -1.45 12.40
N THR A 192 8.66 -0.67 12.87
CA THR A 192 8.20 -0.68 14.25
C THR A 192 7.54 -2.00 14.66
N ALA A 193 7.77 -2.41 15.91
CA ALA A 193 7.04 -3.47 16.62
C ALA A 193 7.03 -4.86 15.92
N GLY A 194 7.99 -5.13 15.04
CA GLY A 194 8.10 -6.41 14.34
C GLY A 194 7.06 -6.60 13.23
N MET A 195 6.46 -5.51 12.73
CA MET A 195 5.56 -5.55 11.58
C MET A 195 6.30 -5.79 10.26
N SER A 196 7.59 -5.45 10.20
CA SER A 196 8.48 -5.71 9.07
C SER A 196 7.96 -5.21 7.72
N ARG A 197 7.44 -3.99 7.71
CA ARG A 197 6.94 -3.29 6.51
C ARG A 197 8.09 -2.47 5.91
N SER A 198 8.19 -2.43 4.58
CA SER A 198 9.18 -1.60 3.88
C SER A 198 8.53 -0.29 3.43
N TRP A 199 9.11 0.85 3.80
CA TRP A 199 8.61 2.17 3.42
C TRP A 199 9.57 2.83 2.43
N SER A 200 9.05 3.31 1.32
CA SER A 200 9.81 4.09 0.34
C SER A 200 9.83 5.55 0.76
N GLY A 201 11.00 6.18 0.80
CA GLY A 201 11.11 7.62 0.94
C GLY A 201 10.67 8.32 -0.33
N ASP A 202 10.07 9.49 -0.20
CA ASP A 202 9.73 10.39 -1.31
C ASP A 202 10.91 11.34 -1.57
N LYS A 203 11.97 10.85 -2.22
CA LYS A 203 13.16 11.65 -2.59
C LYS A 203 12.88 12.73 -3.66
N GLY A 204 11.76 13.44 -3.56
CA GLY A 204 11.32 14.50 -4.47
C GLY A 204 10.64 14.00 -5.75
N ASN A 205 10.44 12.70 -5.93
CA ASN A 205 9.75 12.15 -7.11
C ASN A 205 8.35 11.64 -6.75
N LEU A 206 7.42 12.59 -6.64
CA LEU A 206 6.04 12.32 -6.21
C LEU A 206 5.21 11.65 -7.30
N ASP A 207 5.55 11.88 -8.57
CA ASP A 207 4.87 11.29 -9.72
C ASP A 207 4.93 9.75 -9.72
N GLN A 208 6.00 9.17 -9.16
CA GLN A 208 6.15 7.71 -9.02
C GLN A 208 5.20 7.09 -7.98
N ASN A 209 4.63 7.91 -7.10
CA ASN A 209 3.73 7.49 -6.03
C ASN A 209 2.26 7.80 -6.33
N ILE A 210 1.98 8.46 -7.46
CA ILE A 210 0.61 8.71 -7.90
C ILE A 210 0.06 7.43 -8.51
N ASP A 211 -1.16 7.08 -8.10
CA ASP A 211 -1.86 5.94 -8.67
C ASP A 211 -1.92 6.07 -10.21
N PRO A 212 -1.58 5.02 -10.99
CA PRO A 212 -1.58 5.10 -12.45
C PRO A 212 -2.89 5.58 -13.06
N PHE A 213 -4.02 5.32 -12.41
CA PHE A 213 -5.31 5.84 -12.85
C PHE A 213 -5.41 7.35 -12.68
N LEU A 214 -4.73 7.94 -11.70
CA LEU A 214 -4.72 9.39 -11.45
C LEU A 214 -3.64 10.14 -12.25
N LEU A 215 -2.70 9.42 -12.87
CA LEU A 215 -1.65 10.04 -13.69
C LEU A 215 -2.26 10.86 -14.83
N GLY A 216 -1.85 12.13 -14.91
CA GLY A 216 -2.34 13.07 -15.91
C GLY A 216 -3.78 13.55 -15.69
N GLN A 217 -4.47 13.08 -14.64
CA GLN A 217 -5.79 13.60 -14.25
C GLN A 217 -5.71 14.80 -13.32
N ILE A 218 -4.58 14.97 -12.62
CA ILE A 218 -4.35 16.05 -11.65
C ILE A 218 -3.66 17.21 -12.37
N SER A 219 -4.12 18.44 -12.13
CA SER A 219 -3.46 19.64 -12.62
C SER A 219 -2.02 19.72 -12.08
N PRO A 220 -1.00 19.95 -12.94
CA PRO A 220 0.38 20.08 -12.49
C PRO A 220 0.56 21.17 -11.43
N ASP A 221 -0.09 22.32 -11.61
CA ASP A 221 -0.02 23.46 -10.67
C ASP A 221 -0.64 23.12 -9.30
N CYS A 222 -1.76 22.39 -9.30
CA CYS A 222 -2.43 21.90 -8.10
C CYS A 222 -1.51 20.95 -7.33
N LEU A 223 -0.95 19.97 -8.03
CA LEU A 223 -0.06 18.98 -7.45
C LEU A 223 1.18 19.64 -6.87
N GLU A 224 1.82 20.58 -7.58
CA GLU A 224 2.97 21.32 -7.09
C GLU A 224 2.62 22.13 -5.83
N THR A 225 1.51 22.87 -5.85
CA THR A 225 1.09 23.69 -4.70
C THR A 225 0.81 22.82 -3.47
N PHE A 226 0.07 21.73 -3.65
CA PHE A 226 -0.28 20.79 -2.57
C PHE A 226 0.95 20.11 -1.98
N THR A 227 1.86 19.64 -2.83
CA THR A 227 3.06 18.91 -2.38
C THR A 227 4.08 19.83 -1.73
N SER A 228 4.21 21.07 -2.22
CA SER A 228 5.06 22.10 -1.63
C SER A 228 4.61 22.44 -0.21
N ILE A 229 3.31 22.67 0.03
CA ILE A 229 2.81 22.95 1.38
C ILE A 229 2.94 21.73 2.30
N ALA A 230 2.63 20.53 1.80
CA ALA A 230 2.77 19.29 2.57
C ALA A 230 4.23 19.04 3.01
N SER A 231 5.20 19.29 2.12
CA SER A 231 6.62 19.17 2.44
C SER A 231 7.04 20.14 3.55
N LYS A 232 6.60 21.41 3.49
CA LYS A 232 6.90 22.39 4.55
C LYS A 232 6.28 22.01 5.89
N CYS A 233 5.07 21.44 5.91
CA CYS A 233 4.43 20.95 7.13
C CYS A 233 5.27 19.86 7.84
N LEU A 234 6.04 19.09 7.08
CA LEU A 234 6.88 18.01 7.57
C LEU A 234 8.32 18.43 7.87
N ALA A 235 8.64 19.73 7.83
CA ALA A 235 10.00 20.20 8.09
C ALA A 235 10.48 19.78 9.50
N ASP A 236 11.76 19.39 9.60
CA ASP A 236 12.40 18.94 10.85
C ASP A 236 12.35 20.01 11.94
N LYS A 237 12.47 21.29 11.54
CA LYS A 237 12.42 22.44 12.43
C LYS A 237 11.03 23.04 12.43
N GLY A 238 10.47 23.22 13.63
CA GLY A 238 9.17 23.88 13.80
C GLY A 238 9.12 25.30 13.22
N SER A 239 10.26 26.01 13.17
CA SER A 239 10.36 27.35 12.57
C SER A 239 10.15 27.37 11.06
N ASP A 240 10.38 26.25 10.39
CA ASP A 240 10.30 26.13 8.93
C ASP A 240 8.92 25.61 8.49
N ARG A 241 8.09 25.22 9.47
CA ARG A 241 6.70 24.78 9.24
C ARG A 241 5.79 26.00 9.05
N PRO A 242 4.85 25.93 8.10
CA PRO A 242 3.91 27.01 7.84
C PRO A 242 2.92 27.15 8.99
N SER A 243 2.37 28.35 9.14
CA SER A 243 1.19 28.58 9.97
C SER A 243 -0.04 27.87 9.39
N MET A 244 -1.03 27.55 10.24
CA MET A 244 -2.29 26.99 9.74
C MET A 244 -3.01 27.89 8.73
N GLY A 245 -2.85 29.22 8.83
CA GLY A 245 -3.38 30.16 7.84
C GLY A 245 -2.72 30.00 6.46
N GLU A 246 -1.40 29.83 6.43
CA GLU A 246 -0.68 29.53 5.19
C GLU A 246 -1.07 28.15 4.62
N VAL A 247 -1.26 27.14 5.47
CA VAL A 247 -1.72 25.81 5.04
C VAL A 247 -3.08 25.92 4.35
N LEU A 248 -4.07 26.54 5.01
CA LEU A 248 -5.42 26.69 4.46
C LEU A 248 -5.42 27.47 3.14
N CYS A 249 -4.64 28.56 3.06
CA CYS A 249 -4.54 29.37 1.85
C CYS A 249 -3.97 28.57 0.66
N ASN A 250 -2.92 27.77 0.90
CA ASN A 250 -2.33 26.93 -0.16
C ASN A 250 -3.27 25.79 -0.56
N LEU A 251 -4.02 25.21 0.37
CA LEU A 251 -5.03 24.19 0.04
C LEU A 251 -6.17 24.78 -0.80
N GLU A 252 -6.64 25.99 -0.48
CA GLU A 252 -7.66 26.68 -1.28
C GLU A 252 -7.14 27.02 -2.68
N LEU A 253 -5.87 27.42 -2.79
CA LEU A 253 -5.22 27.67 -4.07
C LEU A 253 -5.11 26.39 -4.92
N ALA A 254 -4.64 25.29 -4.32
CA ALA A 254 -4.53 23.98 -4.99
C ALA A 254 -5.89 23.53 -5.54
N TRP A 255 -6.94 23.63 -4.71
CA TRP A 255 -8.30 23.31 -5.12
C TRP A 255 -8.80 24.16 -6.31
N LYS A 256 -8.53 25.47 -6.30
CA LYS A 256 -8.89 26.36 -7.41
C LYS A 256 -8.12 26.04 -8.71
N GLN A 257 -6.85 25.65 -8.62
CA GLN A 257 -6.06 25.25 -9.78
C GLN A 257 -6.65 24.00 -10.45
N GLU A 258 -7.05 23.00 -9.66
CA GLU A 258 -7.68 21.78 -10.15
C GLU A 258 -8.99 22.06 -10.90
N GLN A 259 -9.88 22.86 -10.32
CA GLN A 259 -11.17 23.20 -10.96
C GLN A 259 -11.01 23.96 -12.28
N ARG A 260 -10.01 24.85 -12.36
CA ARG A 260 -9.71 25.59 -13.59
C ARG A 260 -9.22 24.64 -14.67
N SER A 261 -8.37 23.68 -14.32
CA SER A 261 -7.89 22.67 -15.26
C SER A 261 -9.06 21.85 -15.83
N PHE A 262 -9.99 21.39 -14.97
CA PHE A 262 -11.18 20.66 -15.41
C PHE A 262 -12.07 21.45 -16.39
N SER A 263 -12.22 22.76 -16.14
CA SER A 263 -13.00 23.67 -16.99
C SER A 263 -12.38 23.92 -18.36
N LEU A 264 -11.04 23.88 -18.46
CA LEU A 264 -10.31 24.07 -19.72
C LEU A 264 -10.35 22.81 -20.61
N VAL A 265 -10.45 21.62 -20.01
CA VAL A 265 -10.47 20.33 -20.74
C VAL A 265 -11.86 19.99 -21.30
N HIS A 266 -12.94 20.37 -20.63
CA HIS A 266 -14.32 19.96 -20.98
C HIS A 266 -15.14 21.00 -21.77
N GLY A 267 -14.48 21.94 -22.46
CA GLY A 267 -15.10 23.05 -23.23
C GLY A 267 -16.60 22.95 -23.53
N ARG A 268 -17.45 23.41 -22.59
CA ARG A 268 -18.85 23.77 -22.87
C ARG A 268 -19.36 24.82 -21.89
N ALA A 269 -19.67 25.97 -22.49
CA ALA A 269 -20.62 27.04 -22.17
C ALA A 269 -21.19 27.17 -20.75
N ASN A 270 -21.11 28.41 -20.22
CA ASN A 270 -22.02 29.03 -19.26
C ASN A 270 -23.14 28.11 -18.73
N VAL A 271 -22.90 27.51 -17.57
CA VAL A 271 -23.98 27.07 -16.69
C VAL A 271 -23.84 27.90 -15.43
N CYS A 272 -24.81 28.79 -15.21
CA CYS A 272 -25.01 29.45 -13.93
C CYS A 272 -25.13 28.35 -12.86
N VAL A 273 -24.16 28.26 -11.95
CA VAL A 273 -24.27 27.40 -10.78
C VAL A 273 -25.19 28.10 -9.79
N ASP A 274 -26.47 27.75 -9.86
CA ASP A 274 -27.43 28.04 -8.80
C ASP A 274 -27.34 26.93 -7.75
N GLY A 275 -27.14 27.32 -6.49
CA GLY A 275 -27.51 26.54 -5.30
C GLY A 275 -26.74 25.26 -4.98
N ASN A 276 -25.52 25.38 -4.45
CA ASN A 276 -25.07 24.71 -3.22
C ASN A 276 -23.60 25.09 -2.94
N LEU A 277 -23.40 26.20 -2.23
CA LEU A 277 -22.10 26.57 -1.68
C LEU A 277 -21.64 25.53 -0.65
N PRO A 278 -20.35 25.15 -0.62
CA PRO A 278 -19.75 24.56 0.58
C PRO A 278 -19.85 25.56 1.75
N PRO A 279 -19.77 25.12 3.02
CA PRO A 279 -19.87 26.02 4.16
C PRO A 279 -18.82 27.12 4.02
N VAL A 280 -19.31 28.34 3.85
CA VAL A 280 -18.53 29.57 3.88
C VAL A 280 -17.91 29.64 5.27
N ILE A 281 -16.61 29.34 5.36
CA ILE A 281 -15.83 29.84 6.49
C ILE A 281 -15.68 31.34 6.23
N ASP A 282 -16.06 32.09 7.26
CA ASP A 282 -16.47 33.48 7.24
C ASP A 282 -15.63 34.41 6.34
N GLY A 283 -16.33 35.29 5.66
CA GLY A 283 -15.78 36.11 4.59
C GLY A 283 -14.79 37.15 5.08
N GLN A 284 -13.51 36.98 4.71
CA GLN A 284 -12.60 38.11 4.57
C GLN A 284 -11.77 37.95 3.30
N ARG A 285 -11.86 38.96 2.43
CA ARG A 285 -11.02 39.17 1.25
C ARG A 285 -9.56 38.85 1.53
N CYS A 286 -8.96 38.00 0.71
CA CYS A 286 -7.52 37.96 0.55
C CYS A 286 -7.02 39.31 -0.01
N LEU A 287 -6.47 40.17 0.85
CA LEU A 287 -5.52 41.25 0.55
C LEU A 287 -4.62 41.48 1.81
N PRO A 288 -3.42 42.05 1.65
CA PRO A 288 -2.15 41.49 2.11
C PRO A 288 -1.86 41.76 3.59
N ALA A 289 -1.04 40.87 4.16
CA ALA A 289 -0.63 40.74 5.57
C ALA A 289 -1.50 39.76 6.36
N CYS A 290 -1.14 38.48 6.28
CA CYS A 290 -1.38 37.56 7.38
C CYS A 290 -0.56 38.07 8.58
N ASN A 291 -1.14 39.00 9.36
CA ASN A 291 -0.68 39.27 10.71
C ASN A 291 -1.06 38.06 11.55
N SER A 292 -0.29 36.98 11.42
CA SER A 292 -0.26 35.94 12.44
C SER A 292 0.34 36.57 13.68
N ASP A 293 -0.47 36.59 14.74
CA ASP A 293 -0.09 36.90 16.10
C ASP A 293 1.29 36.28 16.41
N ARG A 294 2.23 37.08 16.92
CA ARG A 294 3.59 36.61 17.26
C ARG A 294 3.63 35.75 18.52
N THR A 295 2.47 35.41 19.06
CA THR A 295 2.31 34.62 20.27
C THR A 295 1.57 33.35 19.91
N PRO A 296 2.24 32.18 19.87
CA PRO A 296 1.55 30.91 19.84
C PRO A 296 0.63 30.88 21.04
N GLY A 297 -0.66 30.61 20.82
CA GLY A 297 -1.57 30.30 21.92
C GLY A 297 -0.92 29.25 22.80
N VAL A 298 -0.98 29.50 24.11
CA VAL A 298 -0.34 28.72 25.19
C VAL A 298 -0.71 27.23 25.16
N GLU A 299 -1.70 26.85 24.35
CA GLU A 299 -2.17 25.47 24.16
C GLU A 299 -1.27 24.61 23.27
N PHE A 300 -0.36 25.19 22.47
CA PHE A 300 0.56 24.44 21.59
C PHE A 300 2.04 24.52 22.00
N SER A 301 2.36 25.24 23.08
CA SER A 301 3.74 25.44 23.55
C SER A 301 4.43 24.13 23.94
N ASP A 302 3.65 23.16 24.44
CA ASP A 302 4.17 21.89 24.98
C ASP A 302 4.51 20.84 23.90
N ILE A 303 4.29 21.16 22.60
CA ILE A 303 4.62 20.28 21.46
C ILE A 303 5.89 20.75 20.72
N MET A 304 6.48 21.88 21.13
CA MET A 304 7.70 22.42 20.51
C MET A 304 8.96 21.73 21.05
N PHE A 305 9.17 20.46 20.70
CA PHE A 305 10.52 19.93 20.66
C PHE A 305 11.28 20.64 19.52
N PRO A 306 12.43 21.29 19.79
CA PRO A 306 13.17 22.06 18.79
C PRO A 306 13.82 21.18 17.69
N THR A 307 13.77 19.86 17.86
CA THR A 307 14.14 18.86 16.86
C THR A 307 12.95 17.93 16.70
N GLY A 308 12.26 18.03 15.57
CA GLY A 308 11.13 17.18 15.25
C GLY A 308 11.57 15.85 14.64
N ARG A 309 11.25 14.75 15.31
CA ARG A 309 10.67 13.57 14.68
C ARG A 309 9.44 13.19 15.48
#